data_AF-A0AAU9ISQ4-F1
#
_entry.id   AF-A0AAU9ISQ4-F1
#
_cell.length_a   1.000
_cell.length_b   1.000
_cell.length_c   1.000
_cell.angle_alpha   90.00
_cell.angle_beta   90.00
_cell.angle_gamma   90.00
#
_symmetry.space_group_name_H-M   'P 1'
#
loop_
_entity.id
_entity.type
_entity.pdbx_description
1 polymer ?
#
loop_
_entity_poly.entity_id
_entity_poly.type
_entity_poly.pdbx_seq_one_letter_code
_entity_poly.pdbx_strand_id
1 'polypeptide(L)'
;MRLLYQTPDEGVKAILLALKWTGINALKRVDDGFIVTLQIEAQDRVGNLIEIMGELSILRYIMEQSPFRGASDLHLEERIVYRLKQMVTETQKDTIKTNKELIAAIRNLEQNLKGDFIGGTHPGVADFLSFSYLMQFFVGSSWAIKTFPLLAESYAKLSDTFGQIQEELGEKVQVLKIKKNQENSKPSQSS
;
A
#
# COMPACT_ATOMS: atom_id res chain seq x y z
N MET A 1 -17.77 -11.12 -5.81
CA MET A 1 -16.59 -11.63 -5.03
C MET A 1 -16.81 -11.42 -3.52
N ARG A 2 -16.14 -12.20 -2.67
CA ARG A 2 -16.14 -12.03 -1.20
C ARG A 2 -14.71 -12.00 -0.67
N LEU A 3 -14.39 -11.01 0.16
CA LEU A 3 -13.12 -10.93 0.89
C LEU A 3 -13.36 -11.35 2.33
N LEU A 4 -12.70 -12.44 2.72
CA LEU A 4 -12.76 -13.06 4.04
C LEU A 4 -11.46 -12.73 4.80
N TYR A 5 -11.57 -12.18 6.01
CA TYR A 5 -10.41 -11.86 6.85
C TYR A 5 -10.79 -11.83 8.34
N GLN A 6 -9.84 -12.13 9.23
CA GLN A 6 -10.08 -12.09 10.67
C GLN A 6 -10.02 -10.67 11.24
N THR A 7 -8.93 -9.95 10.96
CA THR A 7 -8.71 -8.56 11.38
C THR A 7 -8.18 -7.74 10.20
N PRO A 8 -8.49 -6.44 10.11
CA PRO A 8 -8.00 -5.59 9.04
C PRO A 8 -6.55 -5.16 9.30
N ASP A 9 -5.62 -6.10 9.18
CA ASP A 9 -4.19 -5.80 9.22
C ASP A 9 -3.73 -5.03 7.96
N GLU A 10 -2.47 -4.63 7.90
CA GLU A 10 -1.90 -3.86 6.81
C GLU A 10 -1.97 -4.60 5.46
N GLY A 11 -1.92 -5.94 5.46
CA GLY A 11 -2.08 -6.75 4.25
C GLY A 11 -3.52 -6.72 3.73
N VAL A 12 -4.50 -6.87 4.63
CA VAL A 12 -5.93 -6.71 4.31
C VAL A 12 -6.22 -5.29 3.84
N LYS A 13 -5.64 -4.28 4.49
CA LYS A 13 -5.77 -2.87 4.09
C LYS A 13 -5.21 -2.60 2.69
N ALA A 14 -4.11 -3.25 2.30
CA ALA A 14 -3.61 -3.19 0.93
C ALA A 14 -4.61 -3.76 -0.08
N ILE A 15 -5.25 -4.90 0.24
CA ILE A 15 -6.29 -5.51 -0.61
C ILE A 15 -7.50 -4.59 -0.74
N LEU A 16 -7.99 -4.05 0.39
CA LEU A 16 -9.11 -3.11 0.40
C LEU A 16 -8.81 -1.86 -0.43
N LEU A 17 -7.57 -1.36 -0.35
CA LEU A 17 -7.09 -0.24 -1.15
C LEU A 17 -7.10 -0.56 -2.64
N ALA A 18 -6.58 -1.72 -3.04
CA ALA A 18 -6.62 -2.15 -4.43
C ALA A 18 -8.05 -2.34 -4.95
N LEU A 19 -8.96 -2.97 -4.18
CA LEU A 19 -10.37 -3.14 -4.55
C LEU A 19 -11.05 -1.78 -4.77
N LYS A 20 -10.87 -0.85 -3.82
CA LYS A 20 -11.46 0.50 -3.90
C LYS A 20 -10.90 1.28 -5.09
N TRP A 21 -9.58 1.23 -5.29
CA TRP A 21 -8.90 1.91 -6.38
C TRP A 21 -9.32 1.40 -7.76
N THR A 22 -9.46 0.10 -7.91
CA THR A 22 -9.85 -0.55 -9.17
C THR A 22 -11.35 -0.52 -9.45
N GLY A 23 -12.16 -0.16 -8.44
CA GLY A 23 -13.62 -0.20 -8.52
C GLY A 23 -14.20 -1.62 -8.51
N ILE A 24 -13.40 -2.64 -8.17
CA ILE A 24 -13.85 -4.03 -8.09
C ILE A 24 -14.64 -4.22 -6.79
N ASN A 25 -15.91 -4.63 -6.94
CA ASN A 25 -16.81 -4.83 -5.81
C ASN A 25 -16.58 -6.21 -5.17
N ALA A 26 -16.26 -6.21 -3.87
CA ALA A 26 -16.22 -7.42 -3.05
C ALA A 26 -16.99 -7.22 -1.74
N LEU A 27 -17.78 -8.22 -1.35
CA LEU A 27 -18.42 -8.25 -0.04
C LEU A 27 -17.37 -8.58 1.03
N LYS A 28 -17.21 -7.69 2.01
CA LYS A 28 -16.26 -7.86 3.11
C LYS A 28 -16.92 -8.67 4.22
N ARG A 29 -16.27 -9.72 4.69
CA ARG A 29 -16.76 -10.53 5.81
C ARG A 29 -15.65 -10.87 6.77
N VAL A 30 -15.95 -10.66 8.05
CA VAL A 30 -15.10 -11.14 9.13
C VAL A 30 -15.31 -12.64 9.26
N ASP A 31 -14.22 -13.40 9.23
CA ASP A 31 -14.21 -14.86 9.30
C ASP A 31 -13.08 -15.32 10.23
N ASP A 32 -13.26 -16.46 10.90
CA ASP A 32 -12.29 -16.97 11.88
C ASP A 32 -11.03 -17.60 11.23
N GLY A 33 -10.92 -17.55 9.90
CA GLY A 33 -9.77 -18.03 9.15
C GLY A 33 -8.49 -17.24 9.43
N PHE A 34 -7.36 -17.96 9.51
CA PHE A 34 -6.03 -17.38 9.76
C PHE A 34 -5.43 -16.64 8.57
N ILE A 35 -5.94 -16.88 7.36
CA ILE A 35 -5.38 -16.37 6.11
C ILE A 35 -6.47 -15.59 5.37
N VAL A 36 -6.16 -14.34 5.00
CA VAL A 36 -7.04 -13.55 4.14
C VAL A 36 -7.30 -14.29 2.84
N THR A 37 -8.57 -14.39 2.47
CA THR A 37 -9.04 -15.20 1.35
C THR A 37 -10.02 -14.42 0.50
N LEU A 38 -9.78 -14.39 -0.81
CA LEU A 38 -10.73 -13.88 -1.80
C LEU A 38 -11.46 -15.05 -2.45
N GLN A 39 -12.75 -15.15 -2.20
CA GLN A 39 -13.63 -16.10 -2.88
C GLN A 39 -14.22 -15.45 -4.13
N ILE A 40 -13.93 -16.02 -5.29
CA ILE A 40 -14.44 -15.57 -6.58
C ILE A 40 -15.67 -16.39 -6.98
N GLU A 41 -16.50 -15.86 -7.88
CA GLU A 41 -17.77 -16.50 -8.28
C GLU A 41 -17.59 -17.65 -9.28
N ALA A 42 -16.36 -17.93 -9.68
CA ALA A 42 -16.02 -19.10 -10.48
C ALA A 42 -16.02 -20.37 -9.61
N GLN A 43 -16.41 -21.49 -10.21
CA GLN A 43 -16.39 -22.80 -9.57
C GLN A 43 -15.28 -23.69 -10.11
N ASP A 44 -14.73 -24.53 -9.25
CA ASP A 44 -13.82 -25.61 -9.64
C ASP A 44 -14.59 -26.78 -10.29
N ARG A 45 -13.86 -27.86 -10.64
CA ARG A 45 -14.45 -29.03 -11.30
C ARG A 45 -15.45 -29.81 -10.44
N VAL A 46 -15.47 -29.58 -9.13
CA VAL A 46 -16.36 -30.27 -8.18
C VAL A 46 -17.46 -29.36 -7.63
N GLY A 47 -17.57 -28.13 -8.15
CA GLY A 47 -18.63 -27.18 -7.82
C GLY A 47 -18.33 -26.27 -6.62
N ASN A 48 -17.13 -26.33 -6.05
CA ASN A 48 -16.72 -25.40 -5.00
C ASN A 48 -16.34 -24.05 -5.61
N LEU A 49 -16.58 -22.97 -4.88
CA LEU A 49 -16.09 -21.65 -5.28
C LEU A 49 -14.56 -21.62 -5.22
N ILE A 50 -13.93 -20.97 -6.20
CA ILE A 50 -12.48 -20.80 -6.24
C ILE A 50 -12.06 -19.78 -5.17
N GLU A 51 -11.02 -20.14 -4.42
CA GLU A 51 -10.45 -19.32 -3.34
C GLU A 51 -9.00 -18.95 -3.66
N ILE A 52 -8.68 -17.68 -3.48
CA ILE A 52 -7.33 -17.13 -3.64
C ILE A 52 -6.88 -16.69 -2.25
N MET A 53 -5.78 -17.24 -1.76
CA MET A 53 -5.32 -17.03 -0.39
C MET A 53 -4.02 -16.22 -0.34
N GLY A 54 -3.90 -15.39 0.70
CA GLY A 54 -2.71 -14.58 0.98
C GLY A 54 -2.70 -13.25 0.23
N GLU A 55 -2.16 -12.21 0.88
CA GLU A 55 -2.26 -10.84 0.39
C GLU A 55 -1.62 -10.62 -0.99
N LEU A 56 -0.49 -11.26 -1.26
CA LEU A 56 0.22 -11.13 -2.53
C LEU A 56 -0.59 -11.71 -3.70
N SER A 57 -1.09 -12.94 -3.54
CA SER A 57 -1.87 -13.64 -4.57
C SER A 57 -3.16 -12.89 -4.87
N ILE A 58 -3.85 -12.41 -3.83
CA ILE A 58 -5.10 -11.65 -3.96
C ILE A 58 -4.85 -10.33 -4.67
N LEU A 59 -3.81 -9.57 -4.29
CA LEU A 59 -3.48 -8.30 -4.94
C LEU A 59 -3.11 -8.48 -6.41
N ARG A 60 -2.29 -9.48 -6.74
CA ARG A 60 -1.95 -9.78 -8.14
C ARG A 60 -3.18 -10.12 -8.95
N TYR A 61 -4.09 -10.94 -8.39
CA TYR A 61 -5.35 -11.25 -9.05
C TYR A 61 -6.20 -9.99 -9.30
N ILE A 62 -6.40 -9.15 -8.28
CA ILE A 62 -7.14 -7.87 -8.41
C ILE A 62 -6.53 -6.99 -9.52
N MET A 63 -5.20 -6.88 -9.55
CA MET A 63 -4.51 -6.07 -10.54
C MET A 63 -4.56 -6.65 -11.96
N GLU A 64 -4.66 -7.97 -12.10
CA GLU A 64 -4.91 -8.61 -13.40
C GLU A 64 -6.33 -8.36 -13.92
N GLN A 65 -7.30 -8.13 -13.03
CA GLN A 65 -8.67 -7.76 -13.40
C GLN A 65 -8.83 -6.24 -13.65
N SER A 66 -7.84 -5.43 -13.29
CA SER A 66 -7.91 -3.97 -13.38
C SER A 66 -7.69 -3.47 -14.82
N PRO A 67 -8.50 -2.51 -15.31
CA PRO A 67 -8.20 -1.82 -16.57
C PRO A 67 -6.96 -0.90 -16.46
N PHE A 68 -6.53 -0.58 -15.24
CA PHE A 68 -5.35 0.25 -14.95
C PHE A 68 -4.26 -0.61 -14.33
N ARG A 69 -3.68 -1.51 -15.12
CA ARG A 69 -2.65 -2.43 -14.66
C ARG A 69 -1.35 -1.66 -14.40
N GLY A 70 -1.03 -1.45 -13.12
CA GLY A 70 0.28 -0.96 -12.70
C GLY A 70 1.40 -1.94 -13.04
N ALA A 71 2.65 -1.51 -12.86
CA ALA A 71 3.79 -2.39 -13.08
C ALA A 71 3.72 -3.60 -12.14
N SER A 72 4.18 -4.75 -12.64
CA SER A 72 4.33 -5.96 -11.81
C SER A 72 5.78 -6.40 -11.83
N ASP A 73 6.31 -6.65 -10.63
CA ASP A 73 7.64 -7.17 -10.40
C ASP A 73 7.53 -8.12 -9.20
N LEU A 74 7.43 -9.41 -9.48
CA LEU A 74 7.24 -10.44 -8.45
C LEU A 74 8.36 -10.39 -7.40
N HIS A 75 9.60 -10.15 -7.81
CA HIS A 75 10.73 -10.13 -6.89
C HIS A 75 10.66 -8.95 -5.94
N LEU A 76 10.25 -7.77 -6.42
CA LEU A 76 10.04 -6.62 -5.56
C LEU A 76 8.85 -6.85 -4.62
N GLU A 77 7.74 -7.37 -5.13
CA GLU A 77 6.53 -7.66 -4.37
C GLU A 77 6.80 -8.67 -3.23
N GLU A 78 7.50 -9.77 -3.52
CA GLU A 78 7.93 -10.77 -2.52
C GLU A 78 8.86 -10.15 -1.47
N ARG A 79 9.83 -9.31 -1.89
CA ARG A 79 10.70 -8.60 -0.94
C ARG A 79 9.90 -7.67 -0.02
N ILE A 80 8.84 -7.04 -0.51
CA ILE A 80 7.97 -6.22 0.32
C ILE A 80 7.25 -7.09 1.37
N VAL A 81 6.61 -8.17 0.96
CA VAL A 81 5.85 -9.05 1.86
C VAL A 81 6.73 -9.77 2.87
N TYR A 82 7.86 -10.32 2.43
CA TYR A 82 8.69 -11.21 3.28
C TYR A 82 9.83 -10.50 4.01
N ARG A 83 10.23 -9.29 3.60
CA ARG A 83 11.32 -8.55 4.24
C ARG A 83 10.87 -7.20 4.78
N LEU A 84 10.25 -6.36 3.95
CA LEU A 84 9.85 -5.02 4.40
C LEU A 84 8.81 -5.09 5.52
N LYS A 85 7.76 -5.92 5.37
CA LYS A 85 6.74 -6.15 6.40
C LYS A 85 7.39 -6.50 7.75
N GLN A 86 8.32 -7.45 7.75
CA GLN A 86 9.03 -7.86 8.96
C GLN A 86 9.83 -6.70 9.57
N MET A 87 10.64 -5.99 8.76
CA MET A 87 11.41 -4.84 9.22
C MET A 87 10.54 -3.74 9.83
N VAL A 88 9.38 -3.47 9.23
CA VAL A 88 8.39 -2.50 9.73
C VAL A 88 7.84 -2.94 11.07
N THR A 89 7.41 -4.20 11.19
CA THR A 89 6.84 -4.74 12.44
C THR A 89 7.85 -4.74 13.59
N GLU A 90 9.12 -5.04 13.30
CA GLU A 90 10.19 -5.10 14.30
C GLU A 90 10.76 -3.72 14.67
N THR A 91 10.52 -2.69 13.85
CA THR A 91 11.05 -1.34 14.07
C THR A 91 10.08 -0.50 14.89
N GLN A 92 10.51 -0.09 16.09
CA GLN A 92 9.80 0.92 16.86
C GLN A 92 9.77 2.26 16.12
N LYS A 93 8.63 2.96 16.17
CA LYS A 93 8.42 4.20 15.41
C LYS A 93 9.50 5.27 15.65
N ASP A 94 10.00 5.37 16.88
CA ASP A 94 11.00 6.37 17.27
C ASP A 94 12.42 6.04 16.81
N THR A 95 12.70 4.78 16.42
CA THR A 95 14.04 4.31 16.04
C THR A 95 14.23 4.17 14.52
N ILE A 96 13.20 4.46 13.72
CA ILE A 96 13.24 4.37 12.25
C ILE A 96 14.42 5.17 11.68
N LYS A 97 14.68 6.38 12.20
CA LYS A 97 15.73 7.27 11.70
C LYS A 97 17.14 6.68 11.82
N THR A 98 17.31 5.70 12.69
CA THR A 98 18.58 5.01 12.93
C THR A 98 18.62 3.60 12.35
N ASN A 99 17.48 3.07 11.88
CA ASN A 99 17.43 1.75 11.24
C ASN A 99 17.91 1.85 9.78
N LYS A 100 19.20 1.58 9.58
CA LYS A 100 19.85 1.65 8.26
C LYS A 100 19.24 0.67 7.24
N GLU A 101 18.83 -0.52 7.67
CA GLU A 101 18.27 -1.54 6.78
C GLU A 101 16.89 -1.11 6.27
N LEU A 102 16.02 -0.66 7.17
CA LEU A 102 14.70 -0.15 6.79
C LEU A 102 14.83 1.10 5.90
N ILE A 103 15.72 2.03 6.22
CA ILE A 103 15.98 3.22 5.38
C ILE A 103 16.45 2.80 3.97
N ALA A 104 17.35 1.81 3.88
CA ALA A 104 17.82 1.32 2.60
C ALA A 104 16.70 0.62 1.80
N ALA A 105 15.83 -0.14 2.47
CA ALA A 105 14.67 -0.77 1.85
C ALA A 105 13.68 0.27 1.30
N ILE A 106 13.36 1.31 2.08
CA ILE A 106 12.48 2.41 1.63
C ILE A 106 13.12 3.17 0.47
N ARG A 107 14.43 3.43 0.53
CA ARG A 107 15.15 4.09 -0.57
C ARG A 107 15.14 3.24 -1.85
N ASN A 108 15.23 1.93 -1.73
CA ASN A 108 15.13 1.03 -2.88
C ASN A 108 13.74 1.10 -3.52
N LEU A 109 12.66 1.23 -2.74
CA LEU A 109 11.32 1.47 -3.29
C LEU A 109 11.24 2.80 -4.04
N GLU A 110 11.76 3.87 -3.44
CA GLU A 110 11.75 5.20 -4.07
C GLU A 110 12.52 5.23 -5.40
N GLN A 111 13.64 4.52 -5.49
CA GLN A 111 14.42 4.37 -6.72
C GLN A 111 13.68 3.61 -7.83
N ASN A 112 12.67 2.81 -7.49
CA ASN A 112 11.84 2.09 -8.47
C ASN A 112 10.64 2.91 -8.96
N LEU A 113 10.42 4.13 -8.45
CA LEU A 113 9.39 5.02 -8.99
C LEU A 113 9.70 5.39 -10.44
N LYS A 114 8.70 5.23 -11.32
CA LYS A 114 8.79 5.61 -12.73
C LYS A 114 7.52 6.36 -13.13
N GLY A 115 7.52 7.67 -12.93
CA GLY A 115 6.31 8.49 -13.06
C GLY A 115 5.66 8.68 -11.70
N ASP A 116 4.40 8.25 -11.57
CA ASP A 116 3.58 8.53 -10.39
C ASP A 116 3.64 7.44 -9.32
N PHE A 117 4.03 6.23 -9.71
CA PHE A 117 4.00 5.02 -8.90
C PHE A 117 5.23 4.14 -9.18
N ILE A 118 5.38 3.07 -8.40
CA ILE A 118 6.48 2.12 -8.55
C ILE A 118 6.35 1.43 -9.90
N GLY A 119 7.36 1.62 -10.75
CA GLY A 119 7.44 1.03 -12.07
C GLY A 119 6.55 1.66 -13.16
N GLY A 120 5.69 2.64 -12.86
CA GLY A 120 4.84 3.26 -13.90
C GLY A 120 3.89 4.39 -13.45
N THR A 121 2.91 4.68 -14.30
CA THR A 121 1.92 5.76 -14.13
C THR A 121 0.65 5.35 -13.37
N HIS A 122 0.47 4.06 -13.10
CA HIS A 122 -0.66 3.52 -12.34
C HIS A 122 -0.13 2.68 -11.17
N PRO A 123 -0.82 2.67 -10.01
CA PRO A 123 -0.35 1.89 -8.88
C PRO A 123 -0.44 0.40 -9.17
N GLY A 124 0.61 -0.32 -8.82
CA GLY A 124 0.69 -1.77 -8.87
C GLY A 124 0.61 -2.42 -7.49
N VAL A 125 0.85 -3.73 -7.46
CA VAL A 125 0.87 -4.52 -6.22
C VAL A 125 1.92 -3.98 -5.23
N ALA A 126 3.10 -3.61 -5.74
CA ALA A 126 4.17 -3.04 -4.93
C ALA A 126 3.73 -1.75 -4.22
N ASP A 127 3.01 -0.84 -4.90
CA ASP A 127 2.53 0.41 -4.32
C ASP A 127 1.54 0.15 -3.18
N PHE A 128 0.54 -0.71 -3.38
CA PHE A 128 -0.48 -0.99 -2.36
C PHE A 128 0.11 -1.64 -1.11
N LEU A 129 1.03 -2.59 -1.29
CA LEU A 129 1.72 -3.25 -0.19
C LEU A 129 2.63 -2.27 0.56
N SER A 130 3.51 -1.57 -0.17
CA SER A 130 4.50 -0.70 0.46
C SER A 130 3.83 0.50 1.14
N PHE A 131 2.78 1.05 0.53
CA PHE A 131 1.95 2.09 1.13
C PHE A 131 1.36 1.61 2.46
N SER A 132 0.66 0.48 2.45
CA SER A 132 -0.07 -0.01 3.63
C SER A 132 0.87 -0.33 4.79
N TYR A 133 2.06 -0.88 4.53
CA TYR A 133 3.05 -1.13 5.57
C TYR A 133 3.76 0.14 6.07
N LEU A 134 4.05 1.10 5.19
CA LEU A 134 4.88 2.26 5.55
C LEU A 134 4.10 3.53 5.91
N MET A 135 2.80 3.60 5.63
CA MET A 135 2.02 4.85 5.76
C MET A 135 2.19 5.50 7.14
N GLN A 136 2.13 4.71 8.21
CA GLN A 136 2.28 5.19 9.59
C GLN A 136 3.62 5.91 9.88
N PHE A 137 4.65 5.64 9.07
CA PHE A 137 5.97 6.27 9.18
C PHE A 137 6.05 7.60 8.44
N PHE A 138 5.19 7.80 7.44
CA PHE A 138 5.09 9.05 6.69
C PHE A 138 4.09 10.02 7.34
N VAL A 139 3.01 9.51 7.94
CA VAL A 139 1.98 10.35 8.60
C VAL A 139 2.59 11.13 9.77
N GLY A 140 2.55 12.46 9.66
CA GLY A 140 3.08 13.38 10.67
C GLY A 140 4.61 13.45 10.74
N SER A 141 5.34 12.73 9.88
CA SER A 141 6.79 12.65 9.91
C SER A 141 7.43 13.56 8.86
N SER A 142 7.78 14.78 9.29
CA SER A 142 8.50 15.73 8.43
C SER A 142 9.85 15.19 7.95
N TRP A 143 10.48 14.32 8.74
CA TRP A 143 11.72 13.65 8.35
C TRP A 143 11.50 12.64 7.22
N ALA A 144 10.48 11.78 7.30
CA ALA A 144 10.23 10.78 6.25
C ALA A 144 9.89 11.44 4.93
N ILE A 145 9.04 12.48 4.94
CA ILE A 145 8.67 13.25 3.75
C ILE A 145 9.89 13.95 3.13
N LYS A 146 10.81 14.49 3.94
CA LYS A 146 12.04 15.11 3.42
C LYS A 146 13.05 14.09 2.92
N THR A 147 13.10 12.91 3.52
CA THR A 147 14.09 11.86 3.21
C THR A 147 13.69 11.06 1.98
N PHE A 148 12.38 10.84 1.78
CA PHE A 148 11.81 10.08 0.67
C PHE A 148 10.69 10.89 -0.02
N PRO A 149 11.00 12.05 -0.62
CA PRO A 149 10.00 12.97 -1.14
C PRO A 149 9.19 12.41 -2.31
N LEU A 150 9.79 11.61 -3.20
CA LEU A 150 9.09 11.05 -4.35
C LEU A 150 8.12 9.96 -3.91
N LEU A 151 8.56 9.12 -2.97
CA LEU A 151 7.70 8.08 -2.40
C LEU A 151 6.56 8.70 -1.58
N ALA A 152 6.85 9.77 -0.83
CA ALA A 152 5.82 10.53 -0.13
C ALA A 152 4.77 11.05 -1.12
N GLU A 153 5.19 11.70 -2.21
CA GLU A 153 4.26 12.22 -3.23
C GLU A 153 3.42 11.11 -3.87
N SER A 154 4.01 9.96 -4.18
CA SER A 154 3.27 8.79 -4.67
C SER A 154 2.23 8.32 -3.64
N TYR A 155 2.61 8.22 -2.36
CA TYR A 155 1.69 7.83 -1.29
C TYR A 155 0.58 8.85 -1.05
N ALA A 156 0.82 10.13 -1.29
CA ALA A 156 -0.22 11.17 -1.22
C ALA A 156 -1.38 10.87 -2.19
N LYS A 157 -1.09 10.26 -3.35
CA LYS A 157 -2.10 9.92 -4.36
C LYS A 157 -3.00 8.76 -3.91
N LEU A 158 -2.51 7.92 -3.01
CA LEU A 158 -3.26 6.80 -2.42
C LEU A 158 -4.01 7.19 -1.14
N SER A 159 -3.58 8.27 -0.45
CA SER A 159 -4.05 8.56 0.91
C SER A 159 -5.54 8.89 1.02
N ASP A 160 -6.14 9.51 0.00
CA ASP A 160 -7.56 9.85 0.04
C ASP A 160 -8.42 8.59 -0.04
N THR A 161 -8.07 7.67 -0.95
CA THR A 161 -8.73 6.36 -1.07
C THR A 161 -8.53 5.54 0.21
N PHE A 162 -7.33 5.58 0.79
CA PHE A 162 -7.07 4.91 2.06
C PHE A 162 -7.87 5.52 3.22
N GLY A 163 -8.02 6.84 3.26
CA GLY A 163 -8.82 7.53 4.27
C GLY A 163 -10.28 7.04 4.26
N GLN A 164 -10.88 6.86 3.08
CA GLN A 164 -12.22 6.28 2.95
C GLN A 164 -12.28 4.85 3.49
N ILE A 165 -11.23 4.04 3.28
CA ILE A 165 -11.17 2.68 3.82
C ILE A 165 -11.09 2.70 5.34
N GLN A 166 -10.30 3.61 5.92
CA GLN A 166 -10.24 3.78 7.36
C GLN A 166 -11.61 4.18 7.94
N GLU A 167 -12.34 5.08 7.29
CA GLU A 167 -13.71 5.44 7.68
C GLU A 167 -14.65 4.22 7.62
N GLU A 168 -14.60 3.45 6.53
CA GLU A 168 -15.40 2.22 6.37
C GLU A 168 -15.07 1.16 7.42
N LEU A 169 -13.85 1.14 7.94
CA LEU A 169 -13.39 0.26 9.02
C LEU A 169 -13.66 0.83 10.43
N GLY A 170 -14.15 2.07 10.56
CA GLY A 170 -14.33 2.75 11.83
C GLY A 170 -13.03 3.20 12.50
N GLU A 171 -11.94 3.31 11.74
CA GLU A 171 -10.63 3.76 12.20
C GLU A 171 -10.48 5.29 12.13
N LYS A 172 -9.53 5.82 12.90
CA LYS A 172 -9.14 7.24 12.80
C LYS A 172 -8.43 7.49 11.47
N VAL A 173 -8.99 8.39 10.66
CA VAL A 173 -8.48 8.79 9.35
C VAL A 173 -7.11 9.46 9.46
N GLN A 174 -6.14 8.95 8.67
CA GLN A 174 -4.78 9.43 8.59
C GLN A 174 -4.45 9.85 7.15
N VAL A 175 -4.29 11.14 6.91
CA VAL A 175 -4.00 11.69 5.57
C VAL A 175 -2.57 12.23 5.50
N LEU A 176 -1.87 11.92 4.41
CA LEU A 176 -0.54 12.44 4.11
C LEU A 176 -0.63 13.85 3.55
N LYS A 177 -0.40 14.86 4.39
CA LYS A 177 -0.36 16.27 3.96
C LYS A 177 1.03 16.61 3.42
N ILE A 178 1.20 16.53 2.09
CA ILE A 178 2.49 16.81 1.43
C ILE A 178 2.54 18.19 0.76
N LYS A 179 1.39 18.76 0.37
CA LYS A 179 1.33 20.10 -0.23
C LYS A 179 1.31 21.22 0.81
N LYS A 180 2.48 21.63 1.32
CA LYS A 180 2.68 22.99 1.88
C LYS A 180 4.12 23.51 2.06
N ASN A 181 5.15 22.87 1.51
CA ASN A 181 6.55 23.30 1.73
C ASN A 181 7.35 23.68 0.47
N GLN A 182 6.74 23.76 -0.73
CA GLN A 182 7.46 24.10 -1.97
C GLN A 182 7.25 25.54 -2.50
N GLU A 183 6.44 26.38 -1.86
CA GLU A 183 6.28 27.79 -2.28
C GLU A 183 7.22 28.80 -1.58
N ASN A 184 7.93 28.42 -0.51
CA ASN A 184 8.86 29.33 0.20
C ASN A 184 10.33 29.20 -0.22
N SER A 185 10.60 28.70 -1.43
CA SER A 185 11.96 28.55 -1.95
C SER A 185 12.11 29.21 -3.32
N LYS A 186 11.70 30.48 -3.44
CA LYS A 186 12.31 31.39 -4.42
C LYS A 186 13.01 32.53 -3.67
N PRO A 187 14.31 32.76 -3.92
CA PRO A 187 15.01 33.93 -3.43
C PRO A 187 14.67 35.13 -4.33
N SER A 188 14.24 36.23 -3.74
CA SER A 188 14.36 37.57 -4.33
C SER A 188 14.92 38.46 -3.23
N GLN A 189 16.25 38.48 -3.08
CA GLN A 189 17.12 39.48 -3.70
C GLN A 189 16.75 40.90 -3.27
N SER A 190 17.54 41.34 -2.29
CA SER A 190 17.90 42.73 -2.01
C SER A 190 18.36 43.46 -3.28
N SER A 191 17.75 44.61 -3.55
CA SER A 191 18.33 45.83 -4.11
C SER A 191 17.39 46.99 -3.81
#